data_AF-A0A256I511-F1
#
_entry.id   AF-A0A256I511-F1
#
_cell.length_a   1.000
_cell.length_b   1.000
_cell.length_c   1.000
_cell.angle_alpha   90.00
_cell.angle_beta   90.00
_cell.angle_gamma   90.00
#
_symmetry.space_group_name_H-M   'P 1'
#
loop_
_entity.id
_entity.type
_entity.pdbx_description
1 polymer ?
#
loop_
_entity_poly.entity_id
_entity_poly.type
_entity_poly.pdbx_seq_one_letter_code
_entity_poly.pdbx_strand_id
1 'polypeptide(L)' 'MSHTSGVALVEEWQTGAFLLVGSVVIGVILAGIGGSVSGQIAAVGGFILGPIVGFLVLSYLLYGK' A
#
# COMPACT_ATOMS: atom_id res chain seq x y z
N MET A 1 -27.50 -17.91 2.45
CA MET A 1 -26.48 -17.31 1.58
C MET A 1 -26.94 -15.91 1.26
N SER A 2 -26.30 -14.89 1.84
CA SER A 2 -26.65 -13.49 1.58
C SER A 2 -26.46 -13.21 0.10
N HIS A 3 -27.45 -12.58 -0.55
CA HIS A 3 -27.31 -12.08 -1.90
C HIS A 3 -26.27 -10.94 -1.89
N THR A 4 -24.99 -11.28 -1.98
CA THR A 4 -23.95 -10.29 -2.24
C THR A 4 -24.24 -9.71 -3.61
N SER A 5 -24.73 -8.46 -3.63
CA SER A 5 -24.88 -7.67 -4.84
C SER A 5 -23.55 -7.67 -5.60
N GLY A 6 -23.57 -7.78 -6.93
CA GLY A 6 -22.34 -7.67 -7.74
C GLY A 6 -21.55 -6.38 -7.45
N VAL A 7 -22.25 -5.32 -7.01
CA VAL A 7 -21.62 -4.06 -6.57
C VAL A 7 -20.75 -4.27 -5.32
N ALA A 8 -21.23 -5.00 -4.32
CA ALA A 8 -20.48 -5.23 -3.08
C ALA A 8 -19.18 -6.01 -3.34
N LEU A 9 -19.19 -6.95 -4.29
CA LEU A 9 -17.99 -7.67 -4.72
C LEU A 9 -16.99 -6.74 -5.40
N VAL A 10 -17.46 -5.81 -6.24
CA VAL A 10 -16.61 -4.80 -6.89
C VAL A 10 -16.02 -3.84 -5.87
N GLU A 11 -16.79 -3.40 -4.87
CA GLU A 11 -16.30 -2.50 -3.82
C GLU A 11 -15.21 -3.15 -2.96
N GLU A 12 -15.38 -4.42 -2.60
CA GLU A 12 -14.35 -5.19 -1.90
C GLU A 12 -13.06 -5.31 -2.73
N TRP A 13 -13.21 -5.63 -4.01
CA TRP A 13 -12.08 -5.74 -4.93
C TRP A 13 -11.36 -4.39 -5.11
N GLN A 14 -12.10 -3.28 -5.25
CA GLN A 14 -11.55 -1.94 -5.39
C GLN A 14 -10.78 -1.52 -4.14
N THR A 15 -11.28 -1.87 -2.95
CA THR A 15 -10.59 -1.60 -1.68
C THR A 15 -9.25 -2.36 -1.63
N GLY A 16 -9.26 -3.64 -2.02
CA GLY A 16 -8.03 -4.44 -2.13
C GLY A 16 -7.04 -3.88 -3.17
N ALA A 17 -7.53 -3.47 -4.34
CA ALA A 17 -6.71 -2.86 -5.38
C ALA A 17 -6.09 -1.54 -4.90
N PHE A 18 -6.88 -0.70 -4.22
CA PHE A 18 -6.40 0.56 -3.64
C PHE A 18 -5.30 0.32 -2.60
N LEU A 19 -5.45 -0.69 -1.73
CA LEU A 19 -4.43 -1.06 -0.77
C LEU A 19 -3.11 -1.42 -1.43
N LEU A 20 -3.14 -2.26 -2.45
CA LEU A 20 -1.93 -2.69 -3.15
C LEU A 20 -1.26 -1.52 -3.87
N VAL A 21 -2.02 -0.74 -4.64
CA VAL A 21 -1.48 0.41 -5.39
C VAL A 21 -0.97 1.47 -4.43
N GLY A 22 -1.72 1.82 -3.39
CA GLY A 22 -1.32 2.79 -2.38
C GLY A 22 -0.04 2.37 -1.65
N SER A 23 0.11 1.09 -1.33
CA SER A 23 1.33 0.55 -0.73
C SER A 23 2.54 0.72 -1.65
N VAL A 24 2.40 0.39 -2.94
CA VAL A 24 3.47 0.60 -3.93
C VAL A 24 3.84 2.07 -4.05
N VAL A 25 2.86 2.97 -4.11
CA VAL A 25 3.10 4.42 -4.17
C VAL A 25 3.88 4.90 -2.94
N ILE A 26 3.52 4.45 -1.75
CA ILE A 26 4.27 4.75 -0.52
C ILE A 26 5.72 4.24 -0.62
N GLY A 27 5.92 3.04 -1.15
CA GLY A 27 7.25 2.50 -1.42
C GLY A 27 8.10 3.37 -2.34
N VAL A 28 7.53 3.84 -3.45
CA VAL A 28 8.22 4.74 -4.39
C VAL A 28 8.56 6.07 -3.73
N ILE A 29 7.64 6.63 -2.94
CA ILE A 29 7.89 7.88 -2.20
C ILE A 29 9.04 7.70 -1.20
N LEU A 30 9.00 6.63 -0.40
CA LEU A 30 10.04 6.36 0.60
C LEU A 30 11.38 6.03 -0.04
N ALA A 31 11.40 5.36 -1.19
CA ALA A 31 12.61 5.15 -1.99
C ALA A 31 13.20 6.48 -2.47
N GLY A 32 12.36 7.39 -2.99
CA GLY A 32 12.80 8.71 -3.44
C GLY A 32 13.39 9.55 -2.30
N ILE A 33 12.74 9.55 -1.14
CA ILE A 33 13.23 10.25 0.06
C ILE A 33 14.51 9.60 0.59
N GLY A 34 14.53 8.27 0.74
CA GLY A 34 15.71 7.54 1.21
C GLY A 34 16.92 7.76 0.30
N GLY A 35 16.70 7.72 -1.02
CA GLY A 35 17.71 7.98 -2.03
C GLY A 35 18.29 9.39 -1.97
N SER A 36 17.45 10.41 -1.77
CA SER A 36 17.91 11.80 -1.71
C SER A 36 18.68 12.14 -0.44
N VAL A 37 18.36 11.47 0.68
CA VAL A 37 18.98 11.76 1.99
C VAL A 37 20.21 10.89 2.25
N SER A 38 20.14 9.59 1.95
CA SER A 38 21.10 8.58 2.42
C SER A 38 21.71 7.74 1.29
N GLY A 39 21.43 8.09 0.03
CA GLY A 39 22.00 7.44 -1.15
C GLY A 39 21.30 6.15 -1.58
N GLN A 40 21.91 5.45 -2.53
CA GLN A 40 21.27 4.37 -3.29
C GLN A 40 20.79 3.18 -2.43
N ILE A 41 21.54 2.81 -1.39
CA ILE A 41 21.15 1.69 -0.50
C ILE A 41 19.85 2.02 0.22
N ALA A 42 19.69 3.25 0.69
CA ALA A 42 18.45 3.69 1.34
C ALA A 42 17.28 3.80 0.35
N ALA A 43 17.54 4.15 -0.93
CA ALA A 43 16.51 4.11 -1.96
C ALA A 43 15.97 2.68 -2.16
N VAL A 44 16.86 1.69 -2.29
CA VAL A 44 16.50 0.28 -2.44
C VAL A 44 15.75 -0.21 -1.20
N GLY A 45 16.24 0.15 -0.01
CA GLY A 45 15.57 -0.16 1.25
C GLY A 45 14.15 0.41 1.32
N GLY A 46 13.97 1.69 0.96
CA GLY A 46 12.66 2.33 0.90
C GLY A 46 11.71 1.71 -0.13
N PHE A 47 12.24 1.24 -1.27
CA PHE A 47 11.44 0.57 -2.28
C PHE A 47 10.93 -0.81 -1.84
N ILE A 48 11.74 -1.56 -1.08
CA ILE A 48 11.37 -2.89 -0.59
C ILE A 48 10.51 -2.82 0.68
N LEU A 49 10.95 -2.02 1.66
CA LEU A 49 10.28 -1.93 2.97
C LEU A 49 9.09 -0.98 2.95
N GLY A 50 9.10 0.04 2.11
CA GLY A 50 8.06 1.04 2.05
C GLY A 50 6.68 0.50 1.68
N PRO A 51 6.53 -0.43 0.72
CA PRO A 51 5.25 -1.08 0.47
C PRO A 51 4.75 -1.93 1.64
N ILE A 52 5.64 -2.55 2.41
CA ILE A 52 5.26 -3.31 3.61
C ILE A 52 4.68 -2.34 4.65
N VAL A 53 5.39 -1.23 4.91
CA VAL A 53 4.91 -0.18 5.83
C VAL A 53 3.60 0.43 5.32
N GLY A 54 3.53 0.77 4.03
CA GLY A 54 2.35 1.32 3.40
C GLY A 54 1.14 0.39 3.50
N PHE A 55 1.35 -0.91 3.30
CA PHE A 55 0.30 -1.91 3.47
C PHE A 55 -0.18 -1.96 4.91
N LEU A 56 0.72 -2.02 5.89
CA LEU A 56 0.34 -2.06 7.30
C LEU A 56 -0.45 -0.80 7.71
N VAL A 57 0.02 0.39 7.30
CA VAL A 57 -0.65 1.66 7.61
C VAL A 57 -2.01 1.73 6.95
N LEU A 58 -2.11 1.46 5.65
CA LEU A 58 -3.38 1.56 4.93
C LEU A 58 -4.36 0.45 5.36
N SER A 59 -3.88 -0.76 5.63
CA SER A 59 -4.69 -1.86 6.17
C SER A 59 -5.27 -1.47 7.53
N TYR A 60 -4.46 -0.90 8.43
CA TYR A 60 -4.93 -0.39 9.71
C TYR A 60 -6.00 0.70 9.52
N LEU A 61 -5.78 1.65 8.60
CA LEU A 61 -6.71 2.75 8.35
C LEU A 61 -8.04 2.30 7.72
N LEU A 62 -8.01 1.35 6.79
CA LEU A 62 -9.21 0.91 6.05
C LEU A 62 -10.00 -0.19 6.77
N TYR A 63 -9.32 -1.08 7.50
CA TYR A 63 -9.96 -2.21 8.17
C TYR A 63 -9.98 -2.10 9.70
N GLY A 64 -9.32 -1.11 10.30
CA GLY A 64 -9.29 -0.89 11.75
C GLY A 64 -8.59 -1.99 12.55
N LYS A 65 -7.74 -2.79 11.90
CA LYS A 65 -6.99 -3.90 12.51
C LYS A 65 -5.50 -3.61 12.55
#